data_AF-A0A1Y0V204-F1
#
_entry.id   AF-A0A1Y0V204-F1
#
_cell.length_a   1.000
_cell.length_b   1.000
_cell.length_c   1.000
_cell.angle_alpha   90.00
_cell.angle_beta   90.00
_cell.angle_gamma   90.00
#
_symmetry.space_group_name_H-M   'P 1'
#
loop_
_entity.id
_entity.type
_entity.pdbx_description
1 polymer ?
#
loop_
_entity_poly.entity_id
_entity_poly.type
_entity_poly.pdbx_seq_one_letter_code
_entity_poly.pdbx_strand_id
1 'polypeptide(L)'
;MPVTDPYLYPDTDVLVNKKGYQNADRLRIFETTRYLSRAITMPTATNSPSALKNLHHHLFQDVYDWAGQYRTCNLSVDGRKGLHPQSIHQSVNAVFQNLNANNGLQDLSSDRFVRAAATHIASLDKILPFRHGNQQVTLLHLAHLARNAGHTFDLSQLDHDQWNRASSQAAVNDERLMTHAIASLFKSGRTMTPDQARRETLSLRDPARHEIQSRIEGATRTLDAGRADSITLKELRGLREELKALESDTQVGTVLRHIDQAQKTGIEKLIVLPGRDGSARDAIYAIGRAAVRSFDLREDQRAAQGIKAEQAHSSSSWFARASQKLSASEGTAPQSNGLKSRGPQIG
;
A
#
# COMPACT_ATOMS: atom_id res chain seq x y z
N MET A 1 -4.95 -16.82 -32.77
CA MET A 1 -4.84 -17.85 -31.72
C MET A 1 -4.82 -17.14 -30.37
N PRO A 2 -5.46 -17.66 -29.32
CA PRO A 2 -5.24 -17.10 -27.99
C PRO A 2 -3.73 -17.13 -27.72
N VAL A 3 -3.15 -16.00 -27.35
CA VAL A 3 -1.73 -15.93 -27.00
C VAL A 3 -1.57 -16.78 -25.75
N THR A 4 -1.02 -17.98 -25.92
CA THR A 4 -0.65 -18.87 -24.82
C THR A 4 0.42 -18.18 -23.99
N ASP A 5 0.19 -18.06 -22.68
CA ASP A 5 1.16 -17.53 -21.73
C ASP A 5 2.39 -18.46 -21.72
N PRO A 6 3.58 -18.03 -22.18
CA PRO A 6 4.75 -18.89 -22.32
C PRO A 6 5.34 -19.30 -20.96
N TYR A 7 4.84 -18.75 -19.86
CA TYR A 7 5.31 -19.06 -18.52
C TYR A 7 4.53 -20.21 -17.85
N LEU A 8 3.47 -20.73 -18.46
CA LEU A 8 2.63 -21.81 -17.90
C LEU A 8 2.95 -23.16 -18.55
N TYR A 9 2.76 -24.25 -17.80
CA TYR A 9 2.69 -25.57 -18.43
C TYR A 9 1.44 -25.65 -19.32
N PRO A 10 1.51 -26.37 -20.47
CA PRO A 10 0.35 -26.57 -21.33
C PRO A 10 -0.86 -27.09 -20.54
N ASP A 11 -2.03 -26.52 -20.84
CA ASP A 11 -3.32 -26.91 -20.25
C ASP A 11 -3.41 -26.76 -18.71
N THR A 12 -2.56 -25.92 -18.11
CA THR A 12 -2.61 -25.60 -16.68
C THR A 12 -2.45 -24.11 -16.41
N ASP A 13 -2.84 -23.68 -15.21
CA ASP A 13 -2.53 -22.35 -14.66
C ASP A 13 -1.24 -22.33 -13.83
N VAL A 14 -0.39 -23.36 -13.95
CA VAL A 14 0.82 -23.52 -13.12
C VAL A 14 2.06 -23.03 -13.86
N LEU A 15 2.81 -22.13 -13.23
CA LEU A 15 4.04 -21.58 -13.78
C LEU A 15 5.13 -22.66 -13.93
N VAL A 16 5.78 -22.67 -15.09
CA VAL A 16 6.97 -23.48 -15.37
C VAL A 16 8.03 -23.15 -14.33
N ASN A 17 8.49 -24.17 -13.62
CA ASN A 17 9.41 -24.05 -12.50
C ASN A 17 10.50 -25.12 -12.56
N LYS A 18 11.63 -24.84 -11.89
CA LYS A 18 12.83 -25.70 -11.88
C LYS A 18 12.62 -27.11 -11.33
N LYS A 19 11.50 -27.36 -10.62
CA LYS A 19 11.18 -28.68 -10.05
C LYS A 19 10.18 -29.48 -10.86
N GLY A 20 9.64 -28.93 -11.95
CA GLY A 20 8.67 -29.66 -12.77
C GLY A 20 7.30 -29.82 -12.09
N TYR A 21 6.99 -29.05 -11.04
CA TYR A 21 5.72 -29.20 -10.33
C TYR A 21 4.58 -28.59 -11.15
N GLN A 22 3.65 -29.42 -11.61
CA GLN A 22 2.44 -29.00 -12.33
C GLN A 22 1.20 -28.93 -11.42
N ASN A 23 1.36 -29.27 -10.13
CA ASN A 23 0.32 -29.07 -9.12
C ASN A 23 0.54 -27.73 -8.41
N ALA A 24 -0.49 -26.87 -8.39
CA ALA A 24 -0.41 -25.51 -7.85
C ALA A 24 -0.01 -25.46 -6.37
N ASP A 25 -0.54 -26.38 -5.54
CA ASP A 25 -0.22 -26.42 -4.10
C ASP A 25 1.25 -26.79 -3.87
N ARG A 26 1.77 -27.77 -4.63
CA ARG A 26 3.18 -28.16 -4.55
C ARG A 26 4.09 -27.02 -4.98
N LEU A 27 3.75 -26.30 -6.05
CA LEU A 27 4.50 -25.11 -6.46
C LEU A 27 4.48 -24.04 -5.38
N ARG A 28 3.30 -23.73 -4.80
CA ARG A 28 3.17 -22.72 -3.75
C ARG A 28 4.05 -23.03 -2.53
N ILE A 29 4.03 -24.28 -2.04
CA ILE A 29 4.85 -24.70 -0.90
C ILE A 29 6.34 -24.56 -1.24
N PHE A 30 6.75 -25.03 -2.42
CA PHE A 30 8.13 -24.95 -2.87
C PHE A 30 8.61 -23.51 -3.02
N GLU A 31 7.84 -22.66 -3.69
CA GLU A 31 8.12 -21.24 -3.87
C GLU A 31 8.29 -20.55 -2.52
N THR A 32 7.30 -20.70 -1.63
CA THR A 32 7.30 -20.06 -0.31
C THR A 32 8.54 -20.47 0.49
N THR A 33 8.88 -21.76 0.48
CA THR A 33 10.06 -22.27 1.20
C THR A 33 11.35 -21.66 0.66
N ARG A 34 11.50 -21.54 -0.67
CA ARG A 34 12.70 -20.96 -1.29
C ARG A 34 12.79 -19.45 -1.09
N TYR A 35 11.66 -18.76 -1.28
CA TYR A 35 11.53 -17.33 -1.01
C TYR A 35 11.95 -17.00 0.43
N LEU A 36 11.41 -17.70 1.43
CA LEU A 36 11.74 -17.47 2.84
C LEU A 36 13.22 -17.74 3.14
N SER A 37 13.80 -18.78 2.56
CA SER A 37 15.24 -19.06 2.70
C SER A 37 16.12 -17.94 2.15
N ARG A 38 15.70 -17.29 1.05
CA ARG A 38 16.42 -16.17 0.42
C ARG A 38 16.20 -14.85 1.15
N ALA A 39 15.05 -14.67 1.78
CA ALA A 39 14.71 -13.49 2.56
C ALA A 39 15.66 -13.24 3.74
N ILE A 40 16.42 -14.26 4.18
CA ILE A 40 17.45 -14.16 5.22
C ILE A 40 18.65 -13.30 4.77
N THR A 41 19.00 -13.33 3.47
CA THR A 41 20.21 -12.67 2.94
C THR A 41 19.88 -11.72 1.79
N MET A 42 19.36 -10.54 2.09
CA MET A 42 18.84 -9.63 1.06
C MET A 42 19.92 -8.73 0.43
N PRO A 43 19.92 -8.55 -0.91
CA PRO A 43 20.70 -7.48 -1.53
C PRO A 43 20.19 -6.10 -1.05
N THR A 44 21.11 -5.16 -0.86
CA THR A 44 20.82 -3.85 -0.24
C THR A 44 20.67 -2.71 -1.24
N ALA A 45 21.07 -2.91 -2.49
CA ALA A 45 20.94 -1.90 -3.54
C ALA A 45 19.46 -1.68 -3.90
N THR A 46 19.05 -0.42 -4.08
CA THR A 46 17.66 -0.04 -4.35
C THR A 46 17.49 0.98 -5.46
N ASN A 47 18.55 1.62 -5.93
CA ASN A 47 18.44 2.87 -6.71
C ASN A 47 18.55 2.68 -8.22
N SER A 48 18.40 1.45 -8.72
CA SER A 48 18.49 1.17 -10.15
C SER A 48 17.52 0.09 -10.63
N PRO A 49 17.17 0.11 -11.93
CA PRO A 49 16.44 -0.97 -12.59
C PRO A 49 17.15 -2.33 -12.40
N SER A 50 18.48 -2.35 -12.49
CA SER A 50 19.29 -3.54 -12.24
C SER A 50 19.15 -4.04 -10.80
N ALA A 51 19.08 -3.14 -9.82
CA ALA A 51 18.83 -3.52 -8.43
C ALA A 51 17.46 -4.19 -8.26
N LEU A 52 16.41 -3.67 -8.92
CA LEU A 52 15.08 -4.30 -8.92
C LEU A 52 15.09 -5.70 -9.54
N LYS A 53 15.78 -5.86 -10.69
CA LYS A 53 15.98 -7.17 -11.33
C LYS A 53 16.77 -8.13 -10.44
N ASN A 54 17.83 -7.65 -9.79
CA ASN A 54 18.66 -8.45 -8.88
C ASN A 54 17.87 -8.86 -7.64
N LEU A 55 17.01 -7.99 -7.11
CA LEU A 55 16.12 -8.31 -6.00
C LEU A 55 15.14 -9.42 -6.40
N HIS A 56 14.48 -9.30 -7.55
CA HIS A 56 13.62 -10.36 -8.06
C HIS A 56 14.41 -11.66 -8.32
N HIS A 57 15.58 -11.57 -8.96
CA HIS A 57 16.43 -12.73 -9.19
C HIS A 57 16.74 -13.43 -7.86
N HIS A 58 17.22 -12.67 -6.87
CA HIS A 58 17.61 -13.20 -5.57
C HIS A 58 16.50 -14.01 -4.91
N LEU A 59 15.28 -13.48 -4.92
CA LEU A 59 14.11 -14.09 -4.28
C LEU A 59 13.60 -15.35 -4.99
N PHE A 60 13.71 -15.40 -6.31
CA PHE A 60 13.04 -16.41 -7.13
C PHE A 60 13.99 -17.33 -7.92
N GLN A 61 15.31 -17.14 -7.82
CA GLN A 61 16.32 -17.89 -8.57
C GLN A 61 16.26 -19.41 -8.36
N ASP A 62 15.79 -19.88 -7.21
CA ASP A 62 15.70 -21.32 -6.95
C ASP A 62 14.40 -21.95 -7.50
N VAL A 63 13.45 -21.12 -7.96
CA VAL A 63 12.11 -21.53 -8.40
C VAL A 63 11.95 -21.40 -9.91
N TYR A 64 12.43 -20.29 -10.48
CA TYR A 64 12.17 -19.92 -11.87
C TYR A 64 13.45 -19.62 -12.64
N ASP A 65 13.56 -20.14 -13.88
CA ASP A 65 14.69 -19.84 -14.77
C ASP A 65 14.69 -18.38 -15.23
N TRP A 66 13.51 -17.77 -15.34
CA TRP A 66 13.32 -16.38 -15.73
C TRP A 66 13.45 -15.40 -14.55
N ALA A 67 13.87 -15.85 -13.36
CA ALA A 67 14.02 -14.97 -12.21
C ALA A 67 14.94 -13.78 -12.52
N GLY A 68 14.44 -12.56 -12.31
CA GLY A 68 15.13 -11.31 -12.61
C GLY A 68 14.92 -10.80 -14.03
N GLN A 69 14.18 -11.52 -14.88
CA GLN A 69 13.84 -11.08 -16.23
C GLN A 69 12.45 -10.43 -16.25
N TYR A 70 12.32 -9.34 -17.01
CA TYR A 70 11.01 -8.75 -17.26
C TYR A 70 10.13 -9.70 -18.07
N ARG A 71 8.81 -9.60 -17.86
CA ARG A 71 7.87 -10.44 -18.60
C ARG A 71 7.84 -10.09 -20.08
N THR A 72 7.63 -11.11 -20.91
CA THR A 72 7.50 -10.97 -22.37
C THR A 72 6.06 -11.05 -22.87
N CYS A 73 5.10 -11.31 -21.98
CA CYS A 73 3.67 -11.40 -22.28
C CYS A 73 2.87 -10.32 -21.55
N ASN A 74 1.67 -10.01 -22.06
CA ASN A 74 0.72 -9.17 -21.34
C ASN A 74 0.30 -9.86 -20.03
N LEU A 75 0.11 -9.06 -18.98
CA LEU A 75 -0.27 -9.55 -17.66
C LEU A 75 -1.42 -8.71 -17.11
N SER A 76 -2.40 -9.38 -16.51
CA SER A 76 -3.41 -8.74 -15.68
C SER A 76 -3.37 -9.38 -14.29
N VAL A 77 -3.36 -8.57 -13.25
CA VAL A 77 -3.40 -9.01 -11.85
C VAL A 77 -4.56 -8.28 -11.19
N ASP A 78 -5.50 -9.03 -10.61
CA ASP A 78 -6.68 -8.48 -9.93
C ASP A 78 -7.46 -7.47 -10.78
N GLY A 79 -7.64 -7.78 -12.08
CA GLY A 79 -8.33 -6.89 -13.03
C GLY A 79 -7.50 -5.70 -13.54
N ARG A 80 -6.30 -5.48 -13.02
CA ARG A 80 -5.39 -4.40 -13.45
C ARG A 80 -4.47 -4.90 -14.55
N LYS A 81 -4.53 -4.28 -15.72
CA LYS A 81 -3.62 -4.56 -16.84
C LYS A 81 -2.28 -3.88 -16.59
N GLY A 82 -1.21 -4.65 -16.60
CA GLY A 82 0.15 -4.11 -16.61
C GLY A 82 0.50 -3.49 -17.96
N LEU A 83 1.59 -2.74 -18.00
CA LEU A 83 2.09 -2.09 -19.22
C LEU A 83 2.44 -3.11 -20.33
N HIS A 84 2.37 -2.72 -21.60
CA HIS A 84 2.79 -3.61 -22.68
C HIS A 84 4.28 -4.04 -22.52
N PRO A 85 4.65 -5.33 -22.70
CA PRO A 85 6.01 -5.84 -22.46
C PRO A 85 7.14 -5.03 -23.08
N GLN A 86 6.95 -4.56 -24.32
CA GLN A 86 7.95 -3.78 -25.06
C GLN A 86 8.29 -2.44 -24.40
N SER A 87 7.37 -1.89 -23.60
CA SER A 87 7.56 -0.60 -22.92
C SER A 87 8.14 -0.75 -21.52
N ILE A 88 8.18 -1.96 -20.94
CA ILE A 88 8.61 -2.19 -19.55
C ILE A 88 10.01 -1.63 -19.31
N HIS A 89 10.98 -1.95 -20.18
CA HIS A 89 12.37 -1.54 -19.98
C HIS A 89 12.50 0.00 -19.91
N GLN A 90 11.90 0.72 -20.86
CA GLN A 90 11.94 2.18 -20.87
C GLN A 90 11.21 2.78 -19.66
N SER A 91 10.04 2.28 -19.31
CA SER A 91 9.25 2.81 -18.20
C SER A 91 9.89 2.57 -16.83
N VAL A 92 10.49 1.40 -16.60
CA VAL A 92 11.24 1.16 -15.35
C VAL A 92 12.43 2.11 -15.27
N ASN A 93 13.17 2.30 -16.37
CA ASN A 93 14.30 3.26 -16.38
C ASN A 93 13.83 4.68 -16.02
N ALA A 94 12.70 5.14 -16.57
CA ALA A 94 12.15 6.46 -16.26
C ALA A 94 11.75 6.59 -14.78
N VAL A 95 11.15 5.56 -14.20
CA VAL A 95 10.78 5.52 -12.77
C VAL A 95 12.03 5.65 -11.87
N PHE A 96 13.11 4.91 -12.18
CA PHE A 96 14.34 5.01 -11.40
C PHE A 96 15.13 6.30 -11.65
N GLN A 97 15.05 6.90 -12.85
CA GLN A 97 15.59 8.24 -13.10
C GLN A 97 14.88 9.28 -12.21
N ASN A 98 13.54 9.22 -12.11
CA ASN A 98 12.79 10.09 -11.22
C ASN A 98 13.14 9.86 -9.74
N LEU A 99 13.27 8.61 -9.30
CA LEU A 99 13.71 8.28 -7.95
C LEU A 99 15.08 8.91 -7.62
N ASN A 100 16.05 8.80 -8.53
CA ASN A 100 17.38 9.35 -8.34
C ASN A 100 17.40 10.88 -8.37
N ALA A 101 16.59 11.52 -9.22
CA ALA A 101 16.41 12.97 -9.23
C ALA A 101 15.85 13.50 -7.90
N ASN A 102 15.14 12.66 -7.14
CA ASN A 102 14.60 12.94 -5.81
C ASN A 102 15.47 12.37 -4.68
N ASN A 103 16.79 12.26 -4.88
CA ASN A 103 17.77 11.77 -3.89
C ASN A 103 17.45 10.39 -3.29
N GLY A 104 16.76 9.51 -4.04
CA GLY A 104 16.33 8.22 -3.53
C GLY A 104 15.34 8.31 -2.37
N LEU A 105 14.61 9.43 -2.25
CA LEU A 105 13.67 9.75 -1.16
C LEU A 105 14.31 9.94 0.22
N GLN A 106 15.63 10.15 0.26
CA GLN A 106 16.36 10.50 1.49
C GLN A 106 16.03 11.93 1.94
N ASP A 107 16.34 12.25 3.20
CA ASP A 107 16.15 13.58 3.82
C ASP A 107 14.68 14.06 3.86
N LEU A 108 13.74 13.11 3.73
CA LEU A 108 12.31 13.35 3.85
C LEU A 108 11.82 12.97 5.26
N SER A 109 10.95 13.81 5.81
CA SER A 109 10.16 13.44 6.99
C SER A 109 9.27 12.24 6.66
N SER A 110 8.87 11.47 7.67
CA SER A 110 8.05 10.26 7.46
C SER A 110 6.83 10.53 6.58
N ASP A 111 6.17 11.66 6.79
CA ASP A 111 5.02 12.08 5.98
C ASP A 111 5.36 12.41 4.51
N ARG A 112 6.46 13.11 4.25
CA ARG A 112 6.87 13.39 2.86
C ARG A 112 7.38 12.12 2.17
N PHE A 113 8.06 11.26 2.93
CA PHE A 113 8.52 9.96 2.47
C PHE A 113 7.34 9.10 2.02
N VAL A 114 6.28 8.93 2.83
CA VAL A 114 5.15 8.05 2.44
C VAL A 114 4.46 8.50 1.17
N ARG A 115 4.31 9.81 0.95
CA ARG A 115 3.69 10.34 -0.28
C ARG A 115 4.58 10.08 -1.50
N ALA A 116 5.86 10.43 -1.42
CA ALA A 116 6.78 10.23 -2.53
C ALA A 116 6.98 8.73 -2.83
N ALA A 117 7.03 7.90 -1.78
CA ALA A 117 7.07 6.46 -1.90
C ALA A 117 5.78 5.91 -2.54
N ALA A 118 4.60 6.42 -2.19
CA ALA A 118 3.34 6.01 -2.81
C ALA A 118 3.34 6.24 -4.32
N THR A 119 3.81 7.41 -4.78
CA THR A 119 3.95 7.72 -6.21
C THR A 119 4.94 6.79 -6.91
N HIS A 120 6.09 6.53 -6.28
CA HIS A 120 7.10 5.62 -6.82
C HIS A 120 6.57 4.19 -6.95
N ILE A 121 5.91 3.70 -5.90
CA ILE A 121 5.35 2.35 -5.82
C ILE A 121 4.15 2.19 -6.78
N ALA A 122 3.26 3.19 -6.86
CA ALA A 122 2.18 3.23 -7.82
C ALA A 122 2.70 3.13 -9.27
N SER A 123 3.81 3.80 -9.57
CA SER A 123 4.44 3.74 -10.89
C SER A 123 4.96 2.34 -11.22
N LEU A 124 5.61 1.65 -10.27
CA LEU A 124 6.04 0.26 -10.46
C LEU A 124 4.85 -0.71 -10.57
N ASP A 125 3.81 -0.52 -9.75
CA ASP A 125 2.59 -1.33 -9.75
C ASP A 125 1.73 -1.16 -11.01
N LYS A 126 1.86 -0.03 -11.73
CA LYS A 126 1.30 0.16 -13.08
C LYS A 126 2.09 -0.60 -14.13
N ILE A 127 3.42 -0.66 -14.00
CA ILE A 127 4.28 -1.37 -14.95
C ILE A 127 4.07 -2.88 -14.84
N LEU A 128 4.02 -3.42 -13.61
CA LEU A 128 4.05 -4.87 -13.32
C LEU A 128 5.17 -5.56 -14.12
N PRO A 129 6.46 -5.26 -13.82
CA PRO A 129 7.59 -5.60 -14.69
C PRO A 129 7.85 -7.10 -14.83
N PHE A 130 7.51 -7.91 -13.83
CA PHE A 130 7.79 -9.34 -13.79
C PHE A 130 6.53 -10.17 -14.05
N ARG A 131 6.69 -11.46 -14.39
CA ARG A 131 5.54 -12.35 -14.60
C ARG A 131 4.83 -12.72 -13.29
N HIS A 132 5.59 -12.90 -12.22
CA HIS A 132 5.12 -13.25 -10.88
C HIS A 132 6.05 -12.60 -9.84
N GLY A 133 5.64 -12.53 -8.58
CA GLY A 133 6.48 -11.97 -7.51
C GLY A 133 6.57 -10.44 -7.44
N ASN A 134 5.79 -9.70 -8.24
CA ASN A 134 5.84 -8.23 -8.30
C ASN A 134 5.59 -7.59 -6.92
N GLN A 135 4.53 -8.00 -6.22
CA GLN A 135 4.19 -7.40 -4.91
C GLN A 135 5.31 -7.61 -3.89
N GLN A 136 5.87 -8.82 -3.81
CA GLN A 136 6.98 -9.13 -2.90
C GLN A 136 8.21 -8.28 -3.20
N VAL A 137 8.57 -8.13 -4.48
CA VAL A 137 9.70 -7.31 -4.91
C VAL A 137 9.44 -5.82 -4.61
N THR A 138 8.24 -5.32 -4.91
CA THR A 138 7.84 -3.93 -4.64
C THR A 138 7.87 -3.60 -3.15
N LEU A 139 7.33 -4.47 -2.29
CA LEU A 139 7.32 -4.29 -0.84
C LEU A 139 8.72 -4.33 -0.24
N LEU A 140 9.58 -5.24 -0.69
CA LEU A 140 10.97 -5.31 -0.22
C LEU A 140 11.80 -4.12 -0.72
N HIS A 141 11.57 -3.68 -1.97
CA HIS A 141 12.15 -2.45 -2.50
C HIS A 141 11.73 -1.24 -1.67
N LEU A 142 10.45 -1.12 -1.34
CA LEU A 142 9.92 -0.08 -0.45
C LEU A 142 10.58 -0.12 0.94
N ALA A 143 10.70 -1.30 1.55
CA ALA A 143 11.32 -1.46 2.85
C ALA A 143 12.79 -1.04 2.85
N HIS A 144 13.52 -1.34 1.77
CA HIS A 144 14.90 -0.87 1.63
C HIS A 144 14.99 0.64 1.37
N LEU A 145 14.09 1.23 0.58
CA LEU A 145 14.00 2.69 0.44
C LEU A 145 13.76 3.37 1.78
N ALA A 146 12.82 2.84 2.57
CA ALA A 146 12.53 3.36 3.91
C ALA A 146 13.77 3.30 4.79
N ARG A 147 14.46 2.16 4.85
CA ARG A 147 15.69 1.98 5.62
C ARG A 147 16.79 2.97 5.21
N ASN A 148 17.02 3.12 3.91
CA ASN A 148 18.04 4.02 3.39
C ASN A 148 17.71 5.49 3.66
N ALA A 149 16.42 5.84 3.75
CA ALA A 149 15.93 7.16 4.14
C ALA A 149 15.83 7.36 5.68
N GLY A 150 16.31 6.41 6.49
CA GLY A 150 16.29 6.50 7.96
C GLY A 150 14.94 6.14 8.61
N HIS A 151 13.99 5.60 7.84
CA HIS A 151 12.69 5.15 8.34
C HIS A 151 12.70 3.64 8.63
N THR A 152 11.94 3.21 9.65
CA THR A 152 11.81 1.79 10.01
C THR A 152 10.40 1.30 9.76
N PHE A 153 10.27 0.34 8.85
CA PHE A 153 9.01 -0.34 8.56
C PHE A 153 8.91 -1.67 9.29
N ASP A 154 7.67 -2.05 9.59
CA ASP A 154 7.25 -3.35 10.07
C ASP A 154 6.31 -3.97 9.04
N LEU A 155 6.85 -4.83 8.17
CA LEU A 155 6.09 -5.48 7.11
C LEU A 155 5.04 -6.47 7.65
N SER A 156 5.09 -6.86 8.93
CA SER A 156 4.03 -7.69 9.53
C SER A 156 2.71 -6.93 9.69
N GLN A 157 2.72 -5.61 9.58
CA GLN A 157 1.52 -4.75 9.62
C GLN A 157 0.84 -4.60 8.26
N LEU A 158 1.34 -5.27 7.22
CA LEU A 158 0.76 -5.20 5.89
C LEU A 158 -0.64 -5.86 5.87
N ASP A 159 -1.65 -5.05 5.57
CA ASP A 159 -2.97 -5.53 5.17
C ASP A 159 -2.99 -5.72 3.65
N HIS A 160 -3.01 -6.98 3.20
CA HIS A 160 -3.01 -7.34 1.78
C HIS A 160 -4.26 -6.85 1.04
N ASP A 161 -5.42 -6.91 1.68
CA ASP A 161 -6.69 -6.48 1.08
C ASP A 161 -6.67 -4.96 0.88
N GLN A 162 -6.18 -4.21 1.87
CA GLN A 162 -5.98 -2.76 1.77
C GLN A 162 -4.95 -2.42 0.70
N TRP A 163 -3.82 -3.13 0.64
CA TRP A 163 -2.80 -2.90 -0.39
C TRP A 163 -3.36 -3.10 -1.79
N ASN A 164 -4.12 -4.17 -2.02
CA ASN A 164 -4.69 -4.47 -3.34
C ASN A 164 -5.70 -3.39 -3.78
N ARG A 165 -6.54 -2.90 -2.85
CA ARG A 165 -7.44 -1.76 -3.12
C ARG A 165 -6.67 -0.48 -3.39
N ALA A 166 -5.61 -0.21 -2.63
CA ALA A 166 -4.72 0.92 -2.85
C ALA A 166 -4.04 0.88 -4.23
N SER A 167 -3.51 -0.28 -4.64
CA SER A 167 -2.93 -0.47 -5.98
C SER A 167 -3.97 -0.30 -7.09
N SER A 168 -5.24 -0.63 -6.81
CA SER A 168 -6.35 -0.43 -7.75
C SER A 168 -6.71 1.04 -7.93
N GLN A 169 -6.81 1.81 -6.84
CA GLN A 169 -7.02 3.26 -6.92
C GLN A 169 -5.81 3.97 -7.56
N ALA A 170 -4.59 3.55 -7.21
CA ALA A 170 -3.38 4.11 -7.78
C ALA A 170 -3.30 3.91 -9.30
N ALA A 171 -3.82 2.79 -9.82
CA ALA A 171 -3.89 2.53 -11.26
C ALA A 171 -4.73 3.56 -12.03
N VAL A 172 -5.74 4.16 -11.39
CA VAL A 172 -6.54 5.28 -11.94
C VAL A 172 -6.08 6.66 -11.47
N ASN A 173 -4.82 6.75 -11.02
CA ASN A 173 -4.14 7.97 -10.56
C ASN A 173 -4.65 8.55 -9.22
N ASP A 174 -5.29 7.74 -8.36
CA ASP A 174 -5.52 8.09 -6.96
C ASP A 174 -4.56 7.33 -6.03
N GLU A 175 -3.48 8.01 -5.62
CA GLU A 175 -2.43 7.45 -4.77
C GLU A 175 -2.69 7.67 -3.27
N ARG A 176 -3.85 8.23 -2.89
CA ARG A 176 -4.18 8.57 -1.51
C ARG A 176 -4.21 7.33 -0.62
N LEU A 177 -4.91 6.27 -1.05
CA LEU A 177 -4.95 5.01 -0.30
C LEU A 177 -3.58 4.32 -0.24
N MET A 178 -2.76 4.45 -1.29
CA MET A 178 -1.40 3.93 -1.29
C MET A 178 -0.53 4.66 -0.25
N THR A 179 -0.65 5.99 -0.17
CA THR A 179 0.00 6.79 0.89
C THR A 179 -0.38 6.29 2.28
N HIS A 180 -1.67 6.00 2.50
CA HIS A 180 -2.17 5.51 3.78
C HIS A 180 -1.70 4.09 4.11
N ALA A 181 -1.67 3.20 3.12
CA ALA A 181 -1.17 1.83 3.25
C ALA A 181 0.34 1.79 3.55
N ILE A 182 1.13 2.67 2.94
CA ILE A 182 2.56 2.76 3.29
C ILE A 182 2.74 3.37 4.69
N ALA A 183 1.92 4.36 5.06
CA ALA A 183 1.97 4.98 6.38
C ALA A 183 1.69 3.99 7.52
N SER A 184 0.84 2.99 7.31
CA SER A 184 0.58 1.94 8.32
C SER A 184 1.75 0.98 8.52
N LEU A 185 2.77 0.99 7.65
CA LEU A 185 3.95 0.15 7.84
C LEU A 185 4.96 0.75 8.83
N PHE A 186 4.81 2.00 9.27
CA PHE A 186 5.71 2.59 10.26
C PHE A 186 5.62 1.87 11.59
N LYS A 187 6.77 1.39 12.10
CA LYS A 187 6.84 0.64 13.36
C LYS A 187 6.34 1.41 14.59
N SER A 188 6.51 2.74 14.59
CA SER A 188 6.26 3.60 15.75
C SER A 188 5.45 4.83 15.36
N GLY A 189 4.15 4.81 15.68
CA GLY A 189 3.29 5.98 15.62
C GLY A 189 2.69 6.30 16.98
N ARG A 190 2.63 7.58 17.35
CA ARG A 190 1.99 7.99 18.61
C ARG A 190 0.49 7.80 18.48
N THR A 191 -0.07 6.98 19.36
CA THR A 191 -1.51 6.75 19.42
C THR A 191 -2.19 7.84 20.24
N MET A 192 -3.33 8.34 19.77
CA MET A 192 -4.21 9.22 20.53
C MET A 192 -5.67 9.06 20.12
N THR A 193 -6.58 9.41 21.02
CA THR A 193 -8.02 9.57 20.73
C THR A 193 -8.29 10.88 19.98
N PRO A 194 -9.42 11.01 19.26
CA PRO A 194 -9.82 12.29 18.67
C PRO A 194 -9.90 13.43 19.69
N ASP A 195 -10.39 13.18 20.91
CA ASP A 195 -10.46 14.21 21.95
C ASP A 195 -9.08 14.66 22.43
N GLN A 196 -8.12 13.72 22.58
CA GLN A 196 -6.72 14.05 22.87
C GLN A 196 -6.10 14.85 21.73
N ALA A 197 -6.29 14.42 20.48
CA ALA A 197 -5.82 15.12 19.28
C ALA A 197 -6.36 16.55 19.22
N ARG A 198 -7.65 16.74 19.55
CA ARG A 198 -8.30 18.05 19.59
C ARG A 198 -7.69 18.96 20.65
N ARG A 199 -7.57 18.48 21.89
CA ARG A 199 -6.97 19.24 23.00
C ARG A 199 -5.53 19.65 22.70
N GLU A 200 -4.75 18.72 22.18
CA GLU A 200 -3.36 18.99 21.84
C GLU A 200 -3.22 19.99 20.71
N THR A 201 -3.99 19.83 19.62
CA THR A 201 -4.03 20.78 18.51
C THR A 201 -4.33 22.21 19.00
N LEU A 202 -5.30 22.36 19.91
CA LEU A 202 -5.62 23.65 20.50
C LEU A 202 -4.48 24.19 21.38
N SER A 203 -3.84 23.34 22.20
CA SER A 203 -2.72 23.76 23.05
C SER A 203 -1.47 24.18 22.28
N LEU A 204 -1.27 23.65 21.06
CA LEU A 204 -0.13 23.95 20.21
C LEU A 204 -0.33 25.22 19.36
N ARG A 205 -1.53 25.81 19.35
CA ARG A 205 -1.85 26.99 18.54
C ARG A 205 -0.95 28.18 18.83
N ASP A 206 -0.85 28.59 20.09
CA ASP A 206 -0.04 29.74 20.49
C ASP A 206 1.47 29.45 20.40
N PRO A 207 1.98 28.28 20.82
CA PRO A 207 3.36 27.88 20.54
C PRO A 207 3.72 27.96 19.04
N ALA A 208 2.88 27.43 18.15
CA ALA A 208 3.11 27.47 16.71
C ALA A 208 3.15 28.91 16.18
N ARG A 209 2.26 29.79 16.68
CA ARG A 209 2.27 31.21 16.33
C ARG A 209 3.59 31.87 16.74
N HIS A 210 4.02 31.64 17.99
CA HIS A 210 5.25 32.21 18.53
C HIS A 210 6.49 31.75 17.78
N GLU A 211 6.58 30.46 17.45
CA GLU A 211 7.67 29.90 16.63
C GLU A 211 7.78 30.60 15.27
N ILE A 212 6.65 30.80 14.57
CA ILE A 212 6.66 31.48 13.27
C ILE A 212 7.03 32.96 13.42
N GLN A 213 6.50 33.66 14.44
CA GLN A 213 6.85 35.06 14.72
C GLN A 213 8.37 35.21 14.96
N SER A 214 8.95 34.37 15.81
CA SER A 214 10.40 34.38 16.08
C SER A 214 11.23 34.14 14.81
N ARG A 215 10.79 33.26 13.91
CA ARG A 215 11.44 33.04 12.61
C ARG A 215 11.33 34.27 11.69
N ILE A 216 10.17 34.95 11.67
CA ILE A 216 9.99 36.19 10.91
C ILE A 216 10.92 37.28 11.44
N GLU A 217 11.02 37.44 12.76
CA GLU A 217 11.93 38.41 13.40
C GLU A 217 13.40 38.10 13.08
N GLY A 218 13.79 36.81 13.10
CA GLY A 218 15.11 36.37 12.68
C GLY A 218 15.41 36.72 11.22
N ALA A 219 14.51 36.38 10.29
CA ALA A 219 14.67 36.66 8.86
C ALA A 219 14.67 38.16 8.55
N THR A 220 13.85 38.95 9.28
CA THR A 220 13.80 40.42 9.13
C THR A 220 15.11 41.05 9.59
N ARG A 221 15.71 40.60 10.70
CA ARG A 221 17.04 41.06 11.12
C ARG A 221 18.13 40.78 10.07
N THR A 222 18.06 39.64 9.38
CA THR A 222 18.99 39.32 8.28
C THR A 222 18.80 40.25 7.08
N LEU A 223 17.55 40.60 6.78
CA LEU A 223 17.20 41.57 5.74
C LEU A 223 17.73 42.97 6.08
N ASP A 224 17.47 43.45 7.30
CA ASP A 224 17.89 44.77 7.76
C ASP A 224 19.42 44.90 7.85
N ALA A 225 20.13 43.80 8.11
CA ALA A 225 21.59 43.75 8.08
C ALA A 225 22.20 43.82 6.66
N GLY A 226 21.38 43.94 5.61
CA GLY A 226 21.84 43.98 4.21
C GLY A 226 22.35 42.63 3.69
N ARG A 227 22.02 41.53 4.37
CA ARG A 227 22.51 40.16 4.06
C ARG A 227 21.46 39.26 3.43
N ALA A 228 20.26 39.77 3.15
CA ALA A 228 19.20 38.97 2.55
C ALA A 228 19.41 38.78 1.05
N ASP A 229 19.21 37.55 0.62
CA ASP A 229 19.10 37.13 -0.77
C ASP A 229 17.63 36.92 -1.18
N SER A 230 17.43 36.51 -2.43
CA SER A 230 16.08 36.19 -2.95
C SER A 230 15.41 35.03 -2.21
N ILE A 231 16.20 34.11 -1.63
CA ILE A 231 15.71 32.98 -0.85
C ILE A 231 15.13 33.46 0.47
N THR A 232 15.85 34.35 1.17
CA THR A 232 15.41 34.96 2.44
C THR A 232 14.10 35.72 2.26
N LEU A 233 13.95 36.49 1.17
CA LEU A 233 12.71 37.20 0.85
C LEU A 233 11.54 36.26 0.57
N LYS A 234 11.78 35.14 -0.11
CA LYS A 234 10.77 34.12 -0.38
C LYS A 234 10.34 33.41 0.90
N GLU A 235 11.29 33.05 1.76
CA GLU A 235 11.00 32.46 3.08
C GLU A 235 10.14 33.41 3.92
N LEU A 236 10.54 34.69 3.99
CA LEU A 236 9.85 35.69 4.79
C LEU A 236 8.40 35.91 4.31
N ARG A 237 8.16 35.91 3.00
CA ARG A 237 6.79 35.92 2.44
C ARG A 237 5.99 34.69 2.89
N GLY A 238 6.57 33.50 2.76
CA GLY A 238 5.91 32.25 3.14
C GLY A 238 5.57 32.19 4.63
N LEU A 239 6.49 32.62 5.50
CA LEU A 239 6.27 32.68 6.95
C LEU A 239 5.14 33.66 7.30
N ARG A 240 5.06 34.81 6.64
CA ARG A 240 3.98 35.80 6.87
C ARG A 240 2.61 35.27 6.44
N GLU A 241 2.53 34.60 5.30
CA GLU A 241 1.29 33.95 4.84
C GLU A 241 0.85 32.85 5.82
N GLU A 242 1.79 32.06 6.32
CA GLU A 242 1.52 31.00 7.28
C GLU A 242 1.09 31.54 8.65
N LEU A 243 1.76 32.59 9.15
CA LEU A 243 1.35 33.29 10.37
C LEU A 243 -0.08 33.79 10.27
N LYS A 244 -0.43 34.42 9.14
CA LYS A 244 -1.79 34.90 8.87
C LYS A 244 -2.81 33.77 8.91
N ALA A 245 -2.48 32.59 8.37
CA ALA A 245 -3.38 31.43 8.37
C ALA A 245 -3.61 30.82 9.78
N LEU A 246 -2.61 30.90 10.67
CA LEU A 246 -2.73 30.53 12.09
C LEU A 246 -3.49 31.58 12.92
N GLU A 247 -3.30 32.87 12.60
CA GLU A 247 -4.01 33.98 13.25
C GLU A 247 -5.51 33.95 12.90
N SER A 248 -5.85 33.73 11.63
CA SER A 248 -7.23 33.59 11.16
C SER A 248 -7.91 32.27 11.57
N ASP A 249 -7.22 31.43 12.35
CA ASP A 249 -7.66 30.09 12.79
C ASP A 249 -8.04 29.14 11.65
N THR A 250 -7.69 29.48 10.41
CA THR A 250 -8.15 28.73 9.23
C THR A 250 -7.43 27.39 9.13
N GLN A 251 -6.13 27.38 9.42
CA GLN A 251 -5.31 26.18 9.40
C GLN A 251 -5.70 25.23 10.54
N VAL A 252 -5.72 25.73 11.78
CA VAL A 252 -6.09 24.96 12.97
C VAL A 252 -7.55 24.50 12.87
N GLY A 253 -8.47 25.37 12.46
CA GLY A 253 -9.86 25.03 12.21
C GLY A 253 -10.05 23.95 11.16
N THR A 254 -9.19 23.87 10.13
CA THR A 254 -9.21 22.77 9.16
C THR A 254 -8.79 21.44 9.79
N VAL A 255 -7.74 21.44 10.61
CA VAL A 255 -7.30 20.24 11.35
C VAL A 255 -8.40 19.77 12.30
N LEU A 256 -9.02 20.68 13.06
CA LEU A 256 -10.11 20.37 13.97
C LEU A 256 -11.32 19.74 13.23
N ARG A 257 -11.68 20.27 12.05
CA ARG A 257 -12.74 19.67 11.22
C ARG A 257 -12.42 18.24 10.81
N HIS A 258 -11.17 17.93 10.46
CA HIS A 258 -10.78 16.55 10.15
C HIS A 258 -10.85 15.63 11.36
N ILE A 259 -10.45 16.11 12.54
CA ILE A 259 -10.56 15.36 13.81
C ILE A 259 -12.04 15.08 14.13
N ASP A 260 -12.88 16.11 14.07
CA ASP A 260 -14.32 16.00 14.35
C ASP A 260 -15.01 15.05 13.35
N GLN A 261 -14.62 15.12 12.07
CA GLN A 261 -15.12 14.20 11.05
C GLN A 261 -14.72 12.75 11.36
N ALA A 262 -13.46 12.51 11.71
CA ALA A 262 -12.99 11.19 12.08
C ALA A 262 -13.79 10.65 13.29
N GLN A 263 -13.96 11.46 14.32
CA GLN A 263 -14.74 11.10 15.51
C GLN A 263 -16.19 10.76 15.18
N LYS A 264 -16.88 11.58 14.37
CA LYS A 264 -18.26 11.33 13.93
C LYS A 264 -18.42 10.01 13.17
N THR A 265 -17.36 9.54 12.50
CA THR A 265 -17.38 8.23 11.82
C THR A 265 -17.08 7.03 12.71
N GLY A 266 -16.91 7.24 14.02
CA GLY A 266 -16.64 6.19 15.00
C GLY A 266 -15.16 5.78 15.03
N ILE A 267 -14.24 6.65 14.63
CA ILE A 267 -12.81 6.41 14.78
C ILE A 267 -12.41 6.73 16.22
N GLU A 268 -11.98 5.70 16.94
CA GLU A 268 -11.57 5.82 18.36
C GLU A 268 -10.08 6.12 18.49
N LYS A 269 -9.29 5.79 17.46
CA LYS A 269 -7.83 5.79 17.53
C LYS A 269 -7.20 6.42 16.28
N LEU A 270 -6.34 7.40 16.51
CA LEU A 270 -5.48 8.03 15.51
C LEU A 270 -4.03 7.61 15.75
N ILE A 271 -3.33 7.24 14.68
CA ILE A 271 -1.90 6.93 14.72
C ILE A 271 -1.17 8.11 14.10
N VAL A 272 -0.48 8.91 14.88
CA VAL A 272 0.27 10.08 14.40
C VAL A 272 1.71 9.67 14.10
N LEU A 273 2.15 9.92 12.86
CA LEU A 273 3.54 9.70 12.45
C LEU A 273 4.45 10.79 13.01
N PRO A 274 5.76 10.52 13.18
CA PRO A 274 6.72 11.52 13.59
C PRO A 274 6.65 12.78 12.74
N GLY A 275 6.76 13.92 13.42
CA GLY A 275 6.88 15.22 12.78
C GLY A 275 8.17 15.38 11.97
N ARG A 276 8.19 16.36 11.09
CA ARG A 276 9.33 16.78 10.28
C ARG A 276 10.42 17.46 11.10
N ASP A 277 10.05 18.42 11.94
CA ASP A 277 11.00 19.37 12.56
C ASP A 277 10.79 19.54 14.07
N GLY A 278 9.80 18.85 14.65
CA GLY A 278 9.48 18.92 16.07
C GLY A 278 8.79 20.23 16.50
N SER A 279 8.51 21.14 15.56
CA SER A 279 7.78 22.38 15.84
C SER A 279 6.34 22.10 16.27
N ALA A 280 5.78 22.98 17.09
CA ALA A 280 4.37 22.91 17.47
C ALA A 280 3.45 22.94 16.24
N ARG A 281 3.85 23.75 15.24
CA ARG A 281 3.19 23.83 13.93
C ARG A 281 3.14 22.48 13.22
N ASP A 282 4.26 21.80 13.11
CA ASP A 282 4.32 20.52 12.41
C ASP A 282 3.59 19.41 13.17
N ALA A 283 3.60 19.45 14.51
CA ALA A 283 2.78 18.56 15.33
C ALA A 283 1.27 18.73 15.03
N ILE A 284 0.77 19.97 14.89
CA ILE A 284 -0.62 20.23 14.46
C ILE A 284 -0.90 19.55 13.11
N TYR A 285 -0.01 19.72 12.13
CA TYR A 285 -0.20 19.09 10.82
C TYR A 285 -0.13 17.55 10.89
N ALA A 286 0.77 16.99 11.69
CA ALA A 286 0.89 15.54 11.87
C ALA A 286 -0.40 14.93 12.42
N ILE A 287 -1.04 15.60 13.38
CA ILE A 287 -2.33 15.23 13.94
C ILE A 287 -3.42 15.28 12.84
N GLY A 288 -3.52 16.39 12.11
CA GLY A 288 -4.51 16.53 11.03
C GLY A 288 -4.38 15.46 9.95
N ARG A 289 -3.14 15.12 9.55
CA ARG A 289 -2.87 14.06 8.58
C ARG A 289 -3.27 12.68 9.10
N ALA A 290 -3.10 12.42 10.39
CA ALA A 290 -3.55 11.18 11.00
C ALA A 290 -5.09 11.08 11.00
N ALA A 291 -5.79 12.18 11.29
CA ALA A 291 -7.25 12.22 11.21
C ALA A 291 -7.77 11.93 9.79
N VAL A 292 -7.19 12.60 8.78
CA VAL A 292 -7.53 12.35 7.36
C VAL A 292 -7.26 10.89 6.98
N ARG A 293 -6.08 10.35 7.32
CA ARG A 293 -5.76 8.95 7.02
C ARG A 293 -6.75 7.98 7.65
N SER A 294 -7.04 8.13 8.94
CA SER A 294 -7.96 7.22 9.62
C SER A 294 -9.37 7.29 9.00
N PHE A 295 -9.82 8.49 8.63
CA PHE A 295 -11.10 8.69 7.95
C PHE A 295 -11.13 8.00 6.58
N ASP A 296 -10.14 8.27 5.72
CA ASP A 296 -10.05 7.71 4.37
C ASP A 296 -10.00 6.17 4.38
N LEU A 297 -9.22 5.59 5.30
CA LEU A 297 -9.13 4.14 5.46
C LEU A 297 -10.47 3.54 5.94
N ARG A 298 -11.20 4.25 6.80
CA ARG A 298 -12.52 3.81 7.27
C ARG A 298 -13.56 3.85 6.15
N GLU A 299 -13.53 4.88 5.30
CA GLU A 299 -14.39 4.96 4.13
C GLU A 299 -14.09 3.86 3.11
N ASP A 300 -12.81 3.60 2.83
CA ASP A 300 -12.39 2.48 1.98
C ASP A 300 -12.90 1.14 2.50
N GLN A 301 -12.74 0.87 3.81
CA GLN A 301 -13.25 -0.34 4.43
C GLN A 301 -14.77 -0.47 4.33
N ARG A 302 -15.52 0.61 4.54
CA ARG A 302 -16.98 0.62 4.40
C ARG A 302 -17.41 0.36 2.97
N ALA A 303 -16.77 0.99 2.00
CA ALA A 303 -17.04 0.75 0.57
C ALA A 303 -16.79 -0.72 0.21
N ALA A 304 -15.67 -1.29 0.68
CA ALA A 304 -15.36 -2.70 0.47
C ALA A 304 -16.39 -3.65 1.10
N GLN A 305 -16.89 -3.34 2.31
CA GLN A 305 -17.94 -4.12 2.96
C GLN A 305 -19.30 -4.00 2.24
N GLY A 306 -19.65 -2.80 1.78
CA GLY A 306 -20.85 -2.55 0.97
C GLY A 306 -20.85 -3.37 -0.30
N ILE A 307 -19.75 -3.38 -1.04
CA ILE A 307 -19.59 -4.21 -2.25
C ILE A 307 -19.69 -5.69 -1.91
N LYS A 308 -19.05 -6.17 -0.83
CA LYS A 308 -19.18 -7.58 -0.40
C LYS A 308 -20.61 -7.94 -0.03
N ALA A 309 -21.35 -7.05 0.63
CA ALA A 309 -22.76 -7.24 0.96
C ALA A 309 -23.64 -7.24 -0.29
N GLU A 310 -23.47 -6.28 -1.21
CA GLU A 310 -24.17 -6.24 -2.49
C GLU A 310 -23.86 -7.45 -3.36
N GLN A 311 -22.60 -7.90 -3.42
CA GLN A 311 -22.22 -9.13 -4.10
C GLN A 311 -22.85 -10.35 -3.43
N ALA A 312 -22.92 -10.41 -2.10
CA ALA A 312 -23.61 -11.49 -1.37
C ALA A 312 -25.14 -11.48 -1.63
N HIS A 313 -25.77 -10.31 -1.79
CA HIS A 313 -27.20 -10.17 -2.07
C HIS A 313 -27.51 -10.35 -3.58
N SER A 314 -26.59 -9.95 -4.46
CA SER A 314 -26.65 -10.15 -5.92
C SER A 314 -26.24 -11.58 -6.33
N SER A 315 -25.58 -12.32 -5.44
CA SER A 315 -25.15 -13.71 -5.66
C SER A 315 -26.11 -14.74 -5.05
N SER A 316 -27.41 -14.59 -5.31
CA SER A 316 -28.20 -15.73 -5.78
C SER A 316 -27.81 -16.13 -7.22
N SER A 317 -26.49 -16.17 -7.46
CA SER A 317 -25.82 -16.44 -8.73
C SER A 317 -25.29 -17.86 -8.67
N TRP A 318 -25.29 -18.49 -9.84
CA TRP A 318 -25.14 -19.91 -10.16
C TRP A 318 -24.20 -20.76 -9.25
N PHE A 319 -23.12 -20.19 -8.70
CA PHE A 319 -22.23 -20.87 -7.75
C PHE A 319 -22.88 -21.31 -6.43
N ALA A 320 -23.86 -20.55 -5.90
CA ALA A 320 -24.58 -20.95 -4.69
C ALA A 320 -25.49 -22.18 -4.92
N ARG A 321 -26.06 -22.33 -6.14
CA ARG A 321 -26.90 -23.47 -6.52
C ARG A 321 -26.08 -24.73 -6.80
N ALA A 322 -24.85 -24.58 -7.27
CA ALA A 322 -23.92 -25.69 -7.49
C ALA A 322 -23.40 -26.28 -6.16
N SER A 323 -23.14 -25.42 -5.16
CA SER A 323 -22.66 -25.86 -3.84
C SER A 323 -23.75 -26.57 -3.02
N GLN A 324 -25.02 -26.13 -3.11
CA GLN A 324 -26.14 -26.83 -2.46
C GLN A 324 -26.45 -28.20 -3.07
N LYS A 325 -26.19 -28.42 -4.38
CA LYS A 325 -26.34 -29.74 -5.01
C LYS A 325 -25.18 -30.71 -4.70
N LEU A 326 -24.01 -30.20 -4.32
CA LEU A 326 -22.85 -31.02 -3.93
C LEU A 326 -22.77 -31.29 -2.42
N SER A 327 -23.63 -30.64 -1.62
CA SER A 327 -23.74 -30.83 -0.16
C SER A 327 -24.95 -31.67 0.26
N ALA A 328 -25.83 -32.04 -0.68
CA ALA A 328 -26.91 -32.98 -0.41
C ALA A 328 -26.32 -34.39 -0.45
N SER A 329 -26.16 -34.99 0.73
CA SER A 329 -25.75 -36.38 0.90
C SER A 329 -26.64 -37.32 0.08
N GLU A 330 -26.01 -38.20 -0.72
CA GLU A 330 -26.63 -39.48 -1.05
C GLU A 330 -26.97 -40.18 0.26
N GLY A 331 -28.27 -40.33 0.53
CA GLY A 331 -28.72 -40.95 1.76
C GLY A 331 -30.20 -40.83 1.98
N THR A 332 -30.99 -41.52 1.15
CA THR A 332 -32.12 -42.41 1.51
C THR A 332 -33.14 -42.46 0.38
N ALA A 333 -33.16 -43.59 -0.33
CA ALA A 333 -34.34 -43.99 -1.07
C ALA A 333 -35.51 -44.14 -0.06
N PRO A 334 -36.71 -43.61 -0.34
CA PRO A 334 -37.86 -43.88 0.51
C PRO A 334 -38.23 -45.36 0.38
N GLN A 335 -38.20 -46.04 1.52
CA GLN A 335 -38.74 -47.38 1.71
C GLN A 335 -40.21 -47.40 1.27
N SER A 336 -40.52 -48.28 0.33
CA SER A 336 -41.87 -48.74 0.06
C SER A 336 -42.30 -49.70 1.17
N ASN A 337 -43.23 -49.26 2.01
CA ASN A 337 -43.90 -50.16 2.95
C ASN A 337 -45.10 -50.83 2.27
N GLY A 338 -45.04 -52.15 2.16
CA GLY A 338 -46.19 -53.03 2.21
C GLY A 338 -46.63 -53.70 0.92
N LEU A 339 -46.22 -54.97 0.73
CA LEU A 339 -47.16 -56.08 0.48
C LEU A 339 -46.44 -57.44 0.59
N LYS A 340 -47.08 -58.35 1.32
CA LYS A 340 -46.68 -59.73 1.62
C LYS A 340 -46.47 -60.56 0.35
N SER A 341 -45.46 -61.43 0.30
CA SER A 341 -45.67 -62.89 0.12
C SER A 341 -44.37 -63.71 0.10
N ARG A 342 -44.39 -64.78 0.92
CA ARG A 342 -43.80 -66.13 0.85
C ARG A 342 -42.52 -66.39 0.04
N GLY A 343 -41.55 -67.04 0.70
CA GLY A 343 -40.35 -67.66 0.11
C GLY A 343 -40.65 -68.83 -0.84
N PRO A 344 -39.59 -69.49 -1.37
CA PRO A 344 -39.00 -70.60 -0.63
C PRO A 344 -37.46 -70.62 -0.58
N GLN A 345 -36.98 -71.52 0.28
CA GLN A 345 -35.62 -71.79 0.72
C GLN A 345 -34.71 -72.52 -0.30
N ILE A 346 -33.43 -72.61 0.11
CA ILE A 346 -32.43 -73.69 -0.08
C ILE A 346 -31.31 -73.36 -1.08
N GLY A 347 -30.07 -73.44 -0.58
CA GLY A 347 -28.82 -73.49 -1.34
C GLY A 347 -27.66 -72.88 -0.59
#